data_AF-A0A2A3YE30-F1
#
_entry.id   AF-A0A2A3YE30-F1
#
_cell.length_a   1.000
_cell.length_b   1.000
_cell.length_c   1.000
_cell.angle_alpha   90.00
_cell.angle_beta   90.00
_cell.angle_gamma   90.00
#
_symmetry.space_group_name_H-M   'P 1'
#
loop_
_entity.id
_entity.type
_entity.pdbx_description
1 polymer ?
#
loop_
_entity_poly.entity_id
_entity_poly.type
_entity_poly.pdbx_seq_one_letter_code
_entity_poly.pdbx_strand_id
1 'polypeptide(L)'
;MRDYRSVNDSGEFEVEHDKTILVGINEAGKTCLLTAMEQLNAPAARPKFKALTDYPRARYTEVQRGDRPASDVSVVVASFELDADDRRAVEEVGPDLGDLQTYQFTRRLDNSSMHWLPDAPPYKTFREVEEDLQRVRKALQAAEDTGTLIEKLDAAVKKYTPAEKLIGAKAETLDACLSEAIAEIDEENERELTRLIAFDG
;
A
#
# COMPACT_ATOMS: atom_id res chain seq x y z
N MET A 1 -16.55 -12.96 -4.22
CA MET A 1 -17.64 -12.23 -3.54
C MET A 1 -18.05 -13.01 -2.31
N ARG A 2 -18.19 -12.36 -1.15
CA ARG A 2 -18.56 -13.02 0.11
C ARG A 2 -19.61 -12.22 0.86
N ASP A 3 -20.40 -12.92 1.66
CA ASP A 3 -21.32 -12.34 2.63
C ASP A 3 -22.22 -11.24 2.03
N TYR A 4 -22.83 -11.54 0.87
CA TYR A 4 -23.66 -10.61 0.11
C TYR A 4 -25.02 -11.23 -0.27
N ARG A 5 -26.08 -10.74 0.37
CA ARG A 5 -27.47 -11.19 0.19
C ARG A 5 -27.61 -12.70 0.35
N SER A 6 -27.93 -13.41 -0.73
CA SER A 6 -28.09 -14.87 -0.75
C SER A 6 -26.77 -15.62 -0.96
N VAL A 7 -25.66 -14.92 -1.21
CA VAL A 7 -24.36 -15.53 -1.50
C VAL A 7 -23.47 -15.44 -0.26
N ASN A 8 -23.10 -16.60 0.27
CA ASN A 8 -22.15 -16.72 1.37
C ASN A 8 -20.72 -16.59 0.87
N ASP A 9 -20.37 -17.37 -0.16
CA ASP A 9 -19.09 -17.29 -0.86
C ASP A 9 -19.29 -17.73 -2.31
N SER A 10 -18.85 -16.90 -3.26
CA SER A 10 -18.85 -17.26 -4.68
C SER A 10 -17.65 -18.12 -5.08
N GLY A 11 -16.63 -18.21 -4.22
CA GLY A 11 -15.29 -18.61 -4.62
C GLY A 11 -14.63 -17.56 -5.52
N GLU A 12 -13.44 -17.91 -5.98
CA GLU A 12 -12.70 -17.19 -7.01
C GLU A 12 -13.03 -17.76 -8.38
N PHE A 13 -13.14 -16.88 -9.37
CA PHE A 13 -13.34 -17.24 -10.77
C PHE A 13 -12.72 -16.16 -11.64
N GLU A 14 -12.29 -16.57 -12.83
CA GLU A 14 -11.68 -15.67 -13.80
C GLU A 14 -12.77 -15.02 -14.67
N VAL A 15 -12.53 -13.76 -15.03
CA VAL A 15 -13.36 -13.03 -16.00
C VAL A 15 -12.52 -12.87 -17.25
N GLU A 16 -12.89 -13.61 -18.30
CA GLU A 16 -12.26 -13.56 -19.61
C GLU A 16 -12.29 -12.14 -20.19
N HIS A 17 -11.19 -11.72 -20.80
CA HIS A 17 -11.03 -10.40 -21.41
C HIS A 17 -12.12 -10.09 -22.44
N ASP A 18 -12.47 -11.08 -23.27
CA ASP A 18 -13.42 -10.90 -24.37
C ASP A 18 -14.86 -11.13 -23.91
N LYS A 19 -15.16 -12.31 -23.36
CA LYS A 19 -16.54 -12.70 -23.06
C LYS A 19 -16.61 -13.78 -21.98
N THR A 20 -17.28 -13.43 -20.89
CA THR A 20 -17.66 -14.37 -19.82
C THR A 20 -19.17 -14.60 -19.84
N ILE A 21 -19.63 -15.85 -19.75
CA ILE A 21 -21.06 -16.20 -19.72
C ILE A 21 -21.42 -16.82 -18.37
N LEU A 22 -22.32 -16.17 -17.63
CA LEU A 22 -22.84 -16.68 -16.36
C LEU A 22 -24.14 -17.47 -16.58
N VAL A 23 -24.10 -18.78 -16.34
CA VAL A 23 -25.27 -19.67 -16.44
C VAL A 23 -25.72 -20.15 -15.06
N GLY A 24 -27.01 -20.46 -14.92
CA GLY A 24 -27.57 -21.04 -13.70
C GLY A 24 -29.08 -20.86 -13.63
N ILE A 25 -29.73 -21.58 -12.72
CA ILE A 25 -31.17 -21.44 -12.49
C ILE A 25 -31.53 -20.03 -11.97
N ASN A 26 -32.81 -19.69 -12.00
CA ASN A 26 -33.30 -18.47 -11.33
C ASN A 26 -32.89 -18.52 -9.85
N GLU A 27 -32.57 -17.35 -9.28
CA GLU A 27 -32.16 -17.20 -7.86
C GLU A 27 -30.79 -17.82 -7.49
N ALA A 28 -30.05 -18.37 -8.46
CA ALA A 28 -28.67 -18.86 -8.23
C ALA A 28 -27.64 -17.77 -7.86
N GLY A 29 -28.06 -16.52 -7.67
CA GLY A 29 -27.18 -15.43 -7.25
C GLY A 29 -26.48 -14.65 -8.37
N LYS A 30 -26.74 -14.93 -9.65
CA LYS A 30 -26.13 -14.21 -10.80
C LYS A 30 -26.32 -12.68 -10.72
N THR A 31 -27.53 -12.22 -10.41
CA THR A 31 -27.82 -10.79 -10.25
C THR A 31 -27.07 -10.19 -9.06
N CYS A 32 -26.93 -10.96 -7.97
CA CYS A 32 -26.14 -10.54 -6.81
C CYS A 32 -24.67 -10.37 -7.18
N LEU A 33 -24.11 -11.33 -7.92
CA LEU A 33 -22.73 -11.29 -8.40
C LEU A 33 -22.47 -10.06 -9.28
N LEU A 34 -23.29 -9.86 -10.33
CA LEU A 34 -23.15 -8.70 -11.22
C LEU A 34 -23.32 -7.37 -10.47
N THR A 35 -24.27 -7.30 -9.55
CA THR A 35 -24.47 -6.10 -8.72
C THR A 35 -23.27 -5.80 -7.83
N ALA A 36 -22.65 -6.82 -7.25
CA ALA A 36 -21.46 -6.64 -6.42
C ALA A 36 -20.25 -6.23 -7.28
N MET A 37 -20.05 -6.85 -8.44
CA MET A 37 -18.97 -6.48 -9.38
C MET A 37 -19.12 -5.04 -9.88
N GLU A 38 -20.33 -4.59 -10.18
CA GLU A 38 -20.60 -3.20 -10.57
C GLU A 38 -20.11 -2.20 -9.51
N GLN A 39 -20.09 -2.58 -8.23
CA GLN A 39 -19.65 -1.71 -7.13
C GLN A 39 -18.14 -1.50 -7.06
N LEU A 40 -17.36 -2.29 -7.81
CA LEU A 40 -15.92 -2.08 -7.98
C LEU A 40 -15.64 -0.72 -8.62
N ASN A 41 -16.44 -0.34 -9.62
CA ASN A 41 -16.37 0.97 -10.28
C ASN A 41 -17.77 1.52 -10.57
N ALA A 42 -18.56 1.68 -9.51
CA ALA A 42 -19.94 2.13 -9.64
C ALA A 42 -20.03 3.64 -9.98
N PRO A 43 -20.93 4.04 -10.89
CA PRO A 43 -21.21 5.44 -11.13
C PRO A 43 -21.85 6.07 -9.88
N ALA A 44 -21.72 7.39 -9.72
CA ALA A 44 -22.20 8.10 -8.52
C ALA A 44 -23.71 7.92 -8.25
N ALA A 45 -24.51 7.71 -9.30
CA ALA A 45 -25.96 7.47 -9.18
C ALA A 45 -26.31 6.07 -8.65
N ARG A 46 -25.36 5.13 -8.63
CA ARG A 46 -25.62 3.76 -8.21
C ARG A 46 -25.84 3.70 -6.70
N PRO A 47 -26.91 3.02 -6.23
CA PRO A 47 -27.09 2.80 -4.81
C PRO A 47 -25.91 2.08 -4.18
N LYS A 48 -25.39 2.65 -3.10
CA LYS A 48 -24.38 2.06 -2.22
C LYS A 48 -24.92 0.85 -1.46
N PHE A 49 -24.02 0.01 -0.97
CA PHE A 49 -24.36 -1.10 -0.10
C PHE A 49 -25.00 -0.61 1.20
N LYS A 50 -25.98 -1.39 1.68
CA LYS A 50 -26.67 -1.19 2.95
C LYS A 50 -26.67 -2.49 3.73
N ALA A 51 -25.96 -2.54 4.86
CA ALA A 51 -25.86 -3.74 5.69
C ALA A 51 -27.21 -4.40 5.99
N LEU A 52 -28.27 -3.62 6.24
CA LEU A 52 -29.62 -4.13 6.52
C LEU A 52 -30.20 -5.01 5.39
N THR A 53 -29.90 -4.70 4.13
CA THR A 53 -30.48 -5.38 2.96
C THR A 53 -29.48 -6.23 2.19
N ASP A 54 -28.20 -5.89 2.28
CA ASP A 54 -27.14 -6.49 1.48
C ASP A 54 -26.29 -7.50 2.26
N TYR A 55 -26.32 -7.50 3.60
CA TYR A 55 -25.69 -8.57 4.39
C TYR A 55 -26.65 -9.77 4.51
N PRO A 56 -26.14 -11.02 4.56
CA PRO A 56 -26.98 -12.20 4.72
C PRO A 56 -27.88 -12.10 5.95
N ARG A 57 -29.19 -12.13 5.70
CA ARG A 57 -30.21 -11.80 6.71
C ARG A 57 -30.17 -12.69 7.95
N ALA A 58 -29.83 -13.97 7.76
CA ALA A 58 -29.67 -14.94 8.85
C ALA A 58 -28.56 -14.56 9.85
N ARG A 59 -27.60 -13.73 9.42
CA ARG A 59 -26.44 -13.31 10.21
C ARG A 59 -26.41 -11.81 10.51
N TYR A 60 -27.45 -11.06 10.12
CA TYR A 60 -27.47 -9.59 10.28
C TYR A 60 -27.26 -9.12 11.73
N THR A 61 -27.62 -9.95 12.71
CA THR A 61 -27.37 -9.67 14.12
C THR A 61 -25.88 -9.46 14.45
N GLU A 62 -24.95 -10.07 13.71
CA GLU A 62 -23.50 -9.89 13.87
C GLU A 62 -23.10 -8.43 13.61
N VAL A 63 -23.59 -7.86 12.51
CA VAL A 63 -23.31 -6.47 12.13
C VAL A 63 -24.09 -5.51 13.04
N GLN A 64 -25.33 -5.86 13.38
CA GLN A 64 -26.17 -5.04 14.25
C GLN A 64 -25.58 -4.88 15.67
N ARG A 65 -24.99 -5.95 16.22
CA ARG A 65 -24.37 -5.94 17.56
C ARG A 65 -22.94 -5.39 17.56
N GLY A 66 -22.33 -5.23 16.39
CA GLY A 66 -20.94 -4.81 16.24
C GLY A 66 -19.93 -5.95 16.39
N ASP A 67 -20.38 -7.20 16.49
CA ASP A 67 -19.51 -8.39 16.54
C ASP A 67 -18.67 -8.51 15.25
N ARG A 68 -19.26 -8.08 14.13
CA ARG A 68 -18.57 -7.94 12.84
C ARG A 68 -18.90 -6.57 12.22
N PRO A 69 -18.00 -5.58 12.32
CA PRO A 69 -18.19 -4.28 11.68
C PRO A 69 -18.42 -4.41 10.18
N ALA A 70 -19.26 -3.54 9.60
CA ALA A 70 -19.46 -3.51 8.15
C ALA A 70 -18.15 -3.17 7.38
N SER A 71 -17.23 -2.48 8.05
CA SER A 71 -15.87 -2.22 7.55
C SER A 71 -15.02 -3.48 7.45
N ASP A 72 -15.40 -4.61 8.03
CA ASP A 72 -14.60 -5.85 8.01
C ASP A 72 -15.20 -6.89 7.04
N VAL A 73 -16.30 -6.54 6.38
CA VAL A 73 -16.99 -7.40 5.42
C VAL A 73 -16.55 -7.02 4.01
N SER A 74 -15.61 -7.78 3.44
CA SER A 74 -15.21 -7.68 2.04
C SER A 74 -16.27 -8.31 1.13
N VAL A 75 -17.15 -7.47 0.57
CA VAL A 75 -18.25 -7.93 -0.28
C VAL A 75 -17.73 -8.45 -1.61
N VAL A 76 -16.92 -7.64 -2.29
CA VAL A 76 -16.31 -8.01 -3.57
C VAL A 76 -14.82 -7.67 -3.52
N VAL A 77 -14.02 -8.61 -4.03
CA VAL A 77 -12.58 -8.47 -4.23
C VAL A 77 -12.35 -8.79 -5.70
N ALA A 78 -11.62 -7.92 -6.39
CA ALA A 78 -11.16 -8.13 -7.75
C ALA A 78 -9.64 -8.09 -7.76
N SER A 79 -9.05 -9.11 -8.38
CA SER A 79 -7.63 -9.17 -8.70
C SER A 79 -7.46 -8.78 -10.16
N PHE A 80 -6.50 -7.90 -10.42
CA PHE A 80 -6.12 -7.43 -11.74
C PHE A 80 -4.67 -7.82 -11.97
N GLU A 81 -4.39 -8.41 -13.12
CA GLU A 81 -3.02 -8.57 -13.61
C GLU A 81 -2.55 -7.20 -14.13
N LEU A 82 -1.39 -6.76 -13.65
CA LEU A 82 -0.76 -5.52 -14.07
C LEU A 82 -0.11 -5.72 -15.43
N ASP A 83 -0.36 -4.83 -16.37
CA ASP A 83 0.32 -4.86 -17.66
C ASP A 83 1.73 -4.22 -17.60
N ALA A 84 2.41 -4.13 -18.75
CA ALA A 84 3.76 -3.59 -18.81
C ALA A 84 3.83 -2.08 -18.51
N ASP A 85 2.77 -1.33 -18.82
CA ASP A 85 2.72 0.11 -18.57
C ASP A 85 2.39 0.36 -17.08
N ASP A 86 1.47 -0.43 -16.51
CA ASP A 86 1.18 -0.41 -15.07
C ASP A 86 2.43 -0.71 -14.24
N ARG A 87 3.17 -1.78 -14.57
CA ARG A 87 4.40 -2.16 -13.85
C ARG A 87 5.46 -1.06 -13.92
N ARG A 88 5.62 -0.43 -15.09
CA ARG A 88 6.56 0.69 -15.25
C ARG A 88 6.15 1.88 -14.38
N ALA A 89 4.86 2.24 -14.38
CA ALA A 89 4.38 3.34 -13.56
C ALA A 89 4.60 3.09 -12.05
N VAL A 90 4.49 1.84 -11.60
CA VAL A 90 4.77 1.47 -10.22
C VAL A 90 6.27 1.49 -9.91
N GLU A 91 7.11 0.98 -10.82
CA GLU A 91 8.57 1.01 -10.70
C GLU A 91 9.13 2.44 -10.63
N GLU A 92 8.54 3.40 -11.36
CA GLU A 92 8.90 4.82 -11.29
C GLU A 92 8.70 5.43 -9.89
N VAL A 93 7.71 4.94 -9.13
CA VAL A 93 7.43 5.40 -7.77
C VAL A 93 8.26 4.63 -6.73
N GLY A 94 8.56 3.37 -7.00
CA GLY A 94 9.34 2.50 -6.13
C GLY A 94 10.09 1.46 -6.95
N PRO A 95 11.41 1.62 -7.18
CA PRO A 95 12.20 0.67 -7.99
C PRO A 95 12.14 -0.77 -7.47
N ASP A 96 12.02 -0.94 -6.14
CA ASP A 96 11.88 -2.24 -5.49
C ASP A 96 10.52 -2.93 -5.76
N LEU A 97 9.60 -2.27 -6.47
CA LEU A 97 8.24 -2.76 -6.77
C LEU A 97 8.06 -3.24 -8.23
N GLY A 98 9.12 -3.27 -9.04
CA GLY A 98 9.04 -3.62 -10.47
C GLY A 98 8.54 -5.03 -10.77
N ASP A 99 8.68 -5.97 -9.83
CA ASP A 99 8.25 -7.37 -9.98
C ASP A 99 6.76 -7.61 -9.67
N LEU A 100 6.00 -6.57 -9.33
CA LEU A 100 4.57 -6.70 -9.03
C LEU A 100 3.78 -7.24 -10.23
N GLN A 101 2.98 -8.27 -9.98
CA GLN A 101 2.11 -8.88 -10.99
C GLN A 101 0.64 -8.56 -10.76
N THR A 102 0.24 -8.45 -9.49
CA THR A 102 -1.17 -8.38 -9.12
C THR A 102 -1.50 -7.10 -8.37
N TYR A 103 -2.63 -6.50 -8.73
CA TYR A 103 -3.31 -5.50 -7.94
C TYR A 103 -4.67 -5.99 -7.48
N GLN A 104 -5.02 -5.77 -6.22
CA GLN A 104 -6.32 -6.14 -5.65
C GLN A 104 -7.10 -4.92 -5.20
N PHE A 105 -8.34 -4.83 -5.68
CA PHE A 105 -9.32 -3.86 -5.20
C PHE A 105 -10.43 -4.58 -4.43
N THR A 106 -10.70 -4.11 -3.23
CA THR A 106 -11.80 -4.59 -2.40
C THR A 106 -12.82 -3.48 -2.18
N ARG A 107 -14.10 -3.78 -2.39
CA ARG A 107 -15.20 -2.97 -1.88
C ARG A 107 -15.82 -3.65 -0.67
N ARG A 108 -15.89 -2.93 0.44
CA ARG A 108 -16.44 -3.41 1.71
C ARG A 108 -17.91 -3.02 1.89
N LEU A 109 -18.61 -3.66 2.83
CA LEU A 109 -20.04 -3.47 3.07
C LEU A 109 -20.39 -2.05 3.54
N ASP A 110 -19.47 -1.38 4.24
CA ASP A 110 -19.59 0.03 4.62
C ASP A 110 -19.34 1.02 3.46
N ASN A 111 -19.05 0.49 2.27
CA ASN A 111 -18.67 1.21 1.04
C ASN A 111 -17.27 1.83 1.07
N SER A 112 -16.46 1.55 2.09
CA SER A 112 -15.03 1.79 2.01
C SER A 112 -14.39 0.88 0.97
N SER A 113 -13.22 1.31 0.50
CA SER A 113 -12.45 0.56 -0.50
C SER A 113 -11.06 0.33 0.05
N MET A 114 -10.46 -0.79 -0.35
CA MET A 114 -9.09 -1.14 0.00
C MET A 114 -8.33 -1.48 -1.27
N HIS A 115 -7.17 -0.88 -1.41
CA HIS A 115 -6.19 -1.15 -2.46
C HIS A 115 -5.11 -2.03 -1.83
N TRP A 116 -4.71 -3.09 -2.53
CA TRP A 116 -3.72 -4.02 -2.03
C TRP A 116 -2.83 -4.54 -3.16
N LEU A 117 -1.55 -4.70 -2.86
CA LEU A 117 -0.55 -5.26 -3.75
C LEU A 117 -0.05 -6.55 -3.08
N PRO A 118 -0.67 -7.71 -3.35
CA PRO A 118 -0.39 -8.95 -2.62
C PRO A 118 1.03 -9.45 -2.82
N ASP A 119 1.64 -9.14 -3.96
CA ASP A 119 2.99 -9.57 -4.31
C ASP A 119 4.06 -8.52 -3.96
N ALA A 120 3.67 -7.44 -3.26
CA ALA A 120 4.61 -6.40 -2.85
C ALA A 120 5.63 -6.96 -1.84
N PRO A 121 6.90 -6.54 -1.91
CA PRO A 121 7.86 -6.86 -0.88
C PRO A 121 7.36 -6.37 0.48
N PRO A 122 7.67 -7.10 1.57
CA PRO A 122 7.30 -6.66 2.90
C PRO A 122 7.95 -5.32 3.22
N TYR A 123 7.25 -4.50 4.00
CA TYR A 123 7.84 -3.27 4.53
C TYR A 123 9.14 -3.55 5.25
N LYS A 124 10.18 -2.78 4.90
CA LYS A 124 11.47 -2.81 5.58
C LYS A 124 11.27 -2.48 7.07
N THR A 125 11.98 -3.21 7.91
CA THR A 125 12.08 -2.94 9.35
C THR A 125 13.23 -1.98 9.64
N PHE A 126 13.19 -1.32 10.79
CA PHE A 126 14.28 -0.42 11.19
C PHE A 126 15.62 -1.15 11.27
N ARG A 127 15.64 -2.42 11.71
CA ARG A 127 16.87 -3.23 11.75
C ARG A 127 17.55 -3.37 10.39
N GLU A 128 16.77 -3.45 9.32
CA GLU A 128 17.32 -3.65 7.97
C GLU A 128 18.04 -2.41 7.42
N VAL A 129 17.73 -1.23 7.95
CA VAL A 129 18.36 0.04 7.53
C VAL A 129 19.37 0.58 8.55
N GLU A 130 19.52 -0.08 9.71
CA GLU A 130 20.34 0.41 10.82
C GLU A 130 21.82 0.60 10.42
N GLU A 131 22.38 -0.35 9.65
CA GLU A 131 23.75 -0.23 9.16
C GLU A 131 23.93 0.94 8.18
N ASP A 132 22.95 1.18 7.30
CA ASP A 132 22.99 2.29 6.35
C ASP A 132 22.86 3.64 7.07
N LEU A 133 22.00 3.72 8.09
CA LEU A 133 21.89 4.92 8.94
C LEU A 133 23.20 5.21 9.68
N GLN A 134 23.92 4.18 10.13
CA GLN A 134 25.25 4.36 10.73
C GLN A 134 26.28 4.87 9.71
N ARG A 135 26.20 4.44 8.44
CA ARG A 135 27.04 4.95 7.36
C ARG A 135 26.75 6.43 7.08
N VAL A 136 25.47 6.82 6.98
CA VAL A 136 25.07 8.23 6.82
C VAL A 136 25.58 9.07 7.98
N ARG A 137 25.38 8.61 9.22
CA ARG A 137 25.89 9.29 10.42
C ARG A 137 27.40 9.49 10.37
N LYS A 138 28.16 8.47 9.94
CA LYS A 138 29.62 8.56 9.79
C LYS A 138 30.03 9.53 8.69
N ALA A 139 29.31 9.57 7.58
CA ALA A 139 29.55 10.53 6.50
C ALA A 139 29.32 11.97 6.99
N LEU A 140 28.24 12.22 7.73
CA LEU A 140 28.01 13.53 8.36
C LEU A 140 29.15 13.93 9.29
N GLN A 141 29.68 13.01 10.10
CA GLN A 141 30.83 13.31 10.99
C GLN A 141 32.10 13.74 10.26
N ALA A 142 32.25 13.37 8.98
CA ALA A 142 33.39 13.77 8.16
C ALA A 142 33.18 15.13 7.48
N ALA A 143 31.93 15.59 7.37
CA ALA A 143 31.57 16.88 6.79
C ALA A 143 31.62 18.01 7.84
N GLU A 144 31.88 19.24 7.39
CA GLU A 144 31.96 20.42 8.24
C GLU A 144 30.55 20.88 8.68
N ASP A 145 30.43 21.45 9.88
CA ASP A 145 29.20 22.07 10.42
C ASP A 145 27.91 21.21 10.47
N THR A 146 28.00 19.88 10.37
CA THR A 146 26.85 18.96 10.39
C THR A 146 26.34 18.56 11.78
N GLY A 147 26.89 19.13 12.86
CA GLY A 147 26.60 18.72 14.24
C GLY A 147 25.11 18.71 14.59
N THR A 148 24.36 19.70 14.09
CA THR A 148 22.90 19.78 14.30
C THR A 148 22.13 18.68 13.55
N LEU A 149 22.58 18.28 12.35
CA LEU A 149 22.00 17.18 11.58
C LEU A 149 22.27 15.83 12.25
N ILE A 150 23.46 15.64 12.83
CA ILE A 150 23.79 14.44 13.60
C ILE A 150 22.88 14.32 14.82
N GLU A 151 22.67 15.42 15.57
CA GLU A 151 21.76 15.42 16.72
C GLU A 151 20.31 15.11 16.32
N LYS A 152 19.83 15.69 15.20
CA LYS A 152 18.51 15.38 14.64
C LYS A 152 18.38 13.90 14.26
N LEU A 153 19.37 13.34 13.56
CA LEU A 153 19.38 11.94 13.13
C LEU A 153 19.40 10.99 14.33
N ASP A 154 20.27 11.23 15.31
CA ASP A 154 20.36 10.43 16.54
C ASP A 154 19.05 10.50 17.35
N ALA A 155 18.40 11.66 17.40
CA ALA A 155 17.10 11.82 18.05
C ALA A 155 15.96 11.13 17.29
N ALA A 156 16.01 11.10 15.96
CA ALA A 156 15.04 10.39 15.13
C ALA A 156 15.17 8.87 15.31
N VAL A 157 16.39 8.34 15.19
CA VAL A 157 16.71 6.90 15.30
C VAL A 157 16.27 6.32 16.65
N LYS A 158 16.45 7.05 17.75
CA LYS A 158 16.05 6.60 19.11
C LYS A 158 14.56 6.31 19.26
N LYS A 159 13.71 6.75 18.33
CA LYS A 159 12.25 6.54 18.36
C LYS A 159 11.85 5.15 17.84
N TYR A 160 12.77 4.39 17.27
CA TYR A 160 12.49 3.12 16.62
C TYR A 160 12.93 1.93 17.48
N THR A 161 12.20 0.83 17.35
CA THR A 161 12.66 -0.49 17.81
C THR A 161 13.13 -1.29 16.59
N PRO A 162 14.05 -2.28 16.74
CA PRO A 162 14.58 -3.00 15.59
C PRO A 162 13.51 -3.69 14.72
N ALA A 163 12.44 -4.22 15.33
CA ALA A 163 11.36 -4.90 14.62
C ALA A 163 10.28 -3.94 14.08
N GLU A 164 10.42 -2.64 14.30
CA GLU A 164 9.45 -1.65 13.86
C GLU A 164 9.44 -1.55 12.34
N LYS A 165 8.26 -1.64 11.72
CA LYS A 165 8.09 -1.44 10.29
C LYS A 165 8.19 0.05 9.95
N LEU A 166 8.92 0.37 8.89
CA LEU A 166 9.05 1.72 8.38
C LEU A 166 7.87 2.04 7.45
N ILE A 167 6.78 2.55 8.04
CA ILE A 167 5.56 2.92 7.32
C ILE A 167 4.94 4.22 7.83
N GLY A 168 4.22 4.92 6.95
CA GLY A 168 3.48 6.14 7.28
C GLY A 168 4.34 7.21 7.96
N ALA A 169 3.80 7.86 8.99
CA ALA A 169 4.47 8.96 9.70
C ALA A 169 5.88 8.60 10.24
N LYS A 170 6.12 7.32 10.54
CA LYS A 170 7.44 6.84 10.94
C LYS A 170 8.41 6.90 9.76
N ALA A 171 8.06 6.29 8.63
CA ALA A 171 8.87 6.39 7.41
C ALA A 171 9.12 7.85 7.02
N GLU A 172 8.08 8.69 7.00
CA GLU A 172 8.18 10.12 6.66
C GLU A 172 9.16 10.88 7.55
N THR A 173 9.16 10.61 8.86
CA THR A 173 10.07 11.28 9.81
C THR A 173 11.53 10.92 9.51
N LEU A 174 11.80 9.65 9.20
CA LEU A 174 13.16 9.19 8.91
C LEU A 174 13.63 9.69 7.54
N ASP A 175 12.75 9.65 6.54
CA ASP A 175 13.00 10.09 5.18
C ASP A 175 13.33 11.59 5.09
N ALA A 176 12.58 12.43 5.80
CA ALA A 176 12.87 13.87 5.87
C ALA A 176 14.26 14.15 6.47
N CYS A 177 14.63 13.41 7.53
CA CYS A 177 15.94 13.55 8.16
C CYS A 177 17.07 13.07 7.24
N LEU A 178 16.85 11.99 6.49
CA LEU A 178 17.82 11.45 5.54
C LEU A 178 18.01 12.37 4.34
N SER A 179 16.93 12.95 3.82
CA SER A 179 16.98 13.90 2.70
C SER A 179 17.83 15.13 3.04
N GLU A 180 17.66 15.72 4.23
CA GLU A 180 18.52 16.81 4.71
C GLU A 180 19.99 16.37 4.84
N ALA A 181 20.22 15.17 5.41
CA ALA A 181 21.58 14.66 5.63
C ALA A 181 22.33 14.36 4.33
N ILE A 182 21.66 13.74 3.34
CA ILE A 182 22.25 13.37 2.06
C ILE A 182 22.61 14.62 1.26
N ALA A 183 21.75 15.64 1.24
CA ALA A 183 22.03 16.89 0.53
C ALA A 183 23.32 17.57 1.03
N GLU A 184 23.53 17.65 2.34
CA GLU A 184 24.76 18.26 2.89
C GLU A 184 26.01 17.42 2.58
N ILE A 185 25.90 16.09 2.62
CA ILE A 185 27.00 15.20 2.25
C ILE A 185 27.39 15.40 0.78
N ASP A 186 26.41 15.51 -0.10
CA ASP A 186 26.65 15.71 -1.54
C ASP A 186 27.27 17.08 -1.82
N GLU A 187 26.78 18.15 -1.19
CA GLU A 187 27.37 19.49 -1.31
C GLU A 187 28.83 19.53 -0.85
N GLU A 188 29.16 18.88 0.28
CA GLU A 188 30.54 18.85 0.77
C GLU A 188 31.46 18.03 -0.14
N ASN A 189 30.97 16.92 -0.70
CA ASN A 189 31.69 16.14 -1.70
C ASN A 189 32.01 16.97 -2.96
N GLU A 190 31.06 17.76 -3.45
CA GLU A 190 31.28 18.64 -4.61
C GLU A 190 32.31 19.75 -4.32
N ARG A 191 32.26 20.34 -3.12
CA ARG A 191 33.25 21.34 -2.67
C ARG A 191 34.64 20.73 -2.63
N GLU A 192 34.79 19.54 -2.08
CA GLU A 192 36.07 18.85 -1.97
C GLU A 192 36.64 18.46 -3.35
N LEU A 193 35.81 17.92 -4.25
CA LEU A 193 36.21 17.64 -5.63
C LEU A 193 36.71 18.90 -6.35
N THR A 194 36.04 20.03 -6.15
CA THR A 194 36.45 21.31 -6.74
C THR A 194 37.81 21.78 -6.20
N ARG A 195 38.07 21.61 -4.89
CA ARG A 195 39.37 21.93 -4.28
C ARG A 195 40.48 21.06 -4.89
N LEU A 196 40.27 19.76 -5.02
CA LEU A 196 41.25 18.83 -5.59
C LEU A 196 41.58 19.17 -7.06
N ILE A 197 40.57 19.46 -7.88
CA ILE A 197 40.77 19.87 -9.27
C ILE A 197 41.58 21.18 -9.36
N ALA A 198 41.37 22.11 -8.43
CA ALA A 198 42.12 23.37 -8.37
C ALA A 198 43.59 23.21 -7.91
N PHE A 199 43.95 22.09 -7.27
CA PHE A 199 45.33 21.78 -6.89
C PHE A 199 46.13 21.09 -8.00
N ASP A 200 45.47 20.41 -8.93
CA ASP A 200 46.08 19.66 -10.04
C ASP A 200 46.23 20.47 -11.35
N GLY A 201 45.79 21.73 -11.39
CA GLY A 201 45.88 22.66 -12.54
C GLY A 201 46.86 23.80 -12.34
#